data_AF-A0A0E9M093-F1
#
_entry.id   AF-A0A0E9M093-F1
#
_cell.length_a   1.000
_cell.length_b   1.000
_cell.length_c   1.000
_cell.angle_alpha   90.00
_cell.angle_beta   90.00
_cell.angle_gamma   90.00
#
_symmetry.space_group_name_H-M   'P 1'
#
loop_
_entity.id
_entity.type
_entity.pdbx_description
1 polymer ?
#
loop_
_entity_poly.entity_id
_entity_poly.type
_entity_poly.pdbx_seq_one_letter_code
_entity_poly.pdbx_strand_id
1 'polypeptide(L)'
;MVTGSKQPSLISRLKKDFNIEDENVVSGFDVKKGKPDPEPYLMALKKANCEAGEALVIENAPLGVEASCGAGITTIAVNTGILEAEILSRAGAGMVLSGTQELADNWKSLIRQ
;
A
#
# COMPACT_ATOMS: atom_id res chain seq x y z
N MET A 1 -7.09 3.89 0.61
CA MET A 1 -6.40 3.52 -0.65
C MET A 1 -5.28 4.50 -0.93
N VAL A 2 -4.06 4.02 -1.20
CA VAL A 2 -2.91 4.87 -1.57
C VAL A 2 -2.37 4.45 -2.94
N THR A 3 -2.41 5.32 -3.94
CA THR A 3 -2.00 5.02 -5.32
C THR A 3 -1.24 6.18 -5.95
N GLY A 4 -0.27 5.87 -6.81
CA GLY A 4 0.38 6.87 -7.67
C GLY A 4 -0.44 7.24 -8.91
N SER A 5 -1.57 6.57 -9.14
CA SER A 5 -2.40 6.78 -10.34
C SER A 5 -2.90 8.22 -10.43
N LYS A 6 -2.82 8.77 -11.65
CA LYS A 6 -3.46 10.02 -12.06
C LYS A 6 -4.57 9.76 -13.09
N GLN A 7 -5.16 8.56 -13.08
CA GLN A 7 -6.23 8.18 -14.00
C GLN A 7 -7.60 8.29 -13.31
N PRO A 8 -8.41 9.32 -13.59
CA PRO A 8 -9.66 9.58 -12.86
C PRO A 8 -10.68 8.45 -12.97
N SER A 9 -10.80 7.81 -14.14
CA SER A 9 -11.77 6.73 -14.37
C SER A 9 -11.47 5.49 -13.51
N LEU A 10 -10.19 5.14 -13.33
CA LEU A 10 -9.79 4.02 -12.49
C LEU A 10 -10.06 4.32 -11.01
N ILE A 11 -9.65 5.51 -10.54
CA ILE A 11 -9.86 5.91 -9.14
C ILE A 11 -11.35 5.95 -8.81
N SER A 12 -12.17 6.57 -9.67
CA SER A 12 -13.62 6.62 -9.49
C SER A 12 -14.25 5.23 -9.47
N ARG A 13 -13.78 4.32 -10.31
CA ARG A 13 -14.27 2.94 -10.33
C ARG A 13 -13.90 2.18 -9.07
N LEU A 14 -12.65 2.25 -8.61
CA LEU A 14 -12.20 1.56 -7.39
C LEU A 14 -12.96 2.06 -6.15
N LYS A 15 -13.16 3.38 -6.05
CA LYS A 15 -13.98 3.96 -4.98
C LYS A 15 -15.40 3.39 -4.97
N LYS A 16 -16.02 3.28 -6.14
CA LYS A 16 -17.38 2.76 -6.28
C LYS A 16 -17.44 1.25 -6.03
N ASP A 17 -16.58 0.47 -6.66
CA ASP A 17 -16.60 -1.00 -6.62
C ASP A 17 -16.30 -1.53 -5.20
N PHE A 18 -15.54 -0.77 -4.40
CA PHE A 18 -15.14 -1.14 -3.02
C PHE A 18 -15.65 -0.20 -1.92
N ASN A 19 -16.58 0.72 -2.23
CA ASN A 19 -17.17 1.68 -1.28
C ASN A 19 -16.11 2.46 -0.46
N ILE A 20 -15.16 3.10 -1.15
CA ILE A 20 -14.09 3.90 -0.52
C ILE A 20 -14.45 5.39 -0.63
N GLU A 21 -14.61 6.03 0.53
CA GLU A 21 -14.84 7.47 0.64
C GLU A 21 -13.63 8.29 0.17
N ASP A 22 -13.88 9.50 -0.36
CA ASP A 22 -12.84 10.40 -0.89
C ASP A 22 -11.74 10.73 0.14
N GLU A 23 -12.13 10.96 1.39
CA GLU A 23 -11.22 11.21 2.50
C GLU A 23 -10.25 10.06 2.79
N ASN A 24 -10.61 8.83 2.38
CA ASN A 24 -9.78 7.63 2.55
C ASN A 24 -8.91 7.32 1.33
N VAL A 25 -8.78 8.26 0.38
CA VAL A 25 -7.95 8.11 -0.82
C VAL A 25 -6.78 9.09 -0.80
N VAL A 26 -5.59 8.58 -1.12
CA VAL A 26 -4.43 9.37 -1.56
C VAL A 26 -4.05 8.88 -2.95
N SER A 27 -4.07 9.78 -3.92
CA SER A 27 -3.79 9.53 -5.32
C SER A 27 -2.56 10.31 -5.79
N GLY A 28 -2.16 10.12 -7.04
CA GLY A 28 -1.11 10.93 -7.65
C GLY A 28 -1.47 12.41 -7.76
N PHE A 29 -2.74 12.79 -7.59
CA PHE A 29 -3.17 14.20 -7.57
C PHE A 29 -2.94 14.89 -6.23
N ASP A 30 -2.83 14.13 -5.14
CA ASP A 30 -2.76 14.68 -3.78
C ASP A 30 -1.31 15.04 -3.36
N VAL A 31 -0.31 14.42 -3.99
CA VAL A 31 1.09 14.46 -3.54
C VAL A 31 1.99 15.24 -4.49
N LYS A 32 3.03 15.87 -3.94
CA LYS A 32 4.09 16.53 -4.71
C LYS A 32 5.12 15.52 -5.19
N LYS A 33 5.48 14.57 -4.33
CA LYS A 33 6.40 13.48 -4.64
C LYS A 33 5.66 12.14 -4.60
N GLY A 34 5.74 11.41 -5.70
CA GLY A 34 5.23 10.05 -5.77
C GLY A 34 6.19 9.04 -5.14
N LYS A 35 5.71 7.80 -5.03
CA LYS A 35 6.53 6.62 -4.68
C LYS A 35 7.79 6.60 -5.58
N PRO A 36 9.01 6.38 -5.03
CA PRO A 36 9.30 5.80 -3.71
C PRO A 36 9.39 6.79 -2.53
N ASP A 37 9.11 8.09 -2.72
CA ASP A 37 9.07 9.02 -1.58
C ASP A 37 7.94 8.63 -0.61
N PRO A 38 8.14 8.72 0.73
CA PRO A 38 7.13 8.32 1.71
C PRO A 38 5.93 9.28 1.81
N GLU A 39 5.97 10.45 1.17
CA GLU A 39 4.90 11.46 1.19
C GLU A 39 3.47 10.88 1.03
N PRO A 40 3.17 9.96 0.09
CA PRO A 40 1.82 9.41 -0.06
C PRO A 40 1.32 8.63 1.16
N TYR A 41 2.21 7.90 1.84
CA TYR A 41 1.85 7.11 3.01
C TYR A 41 1.79 7.97 4.27
N LEU A 42 2.70 8.93 4.43
CA LEU A 42 2.63 9.93 5.51
C LEU A 42 1.33 10.74 5.43
N MET A 43 0.90 11.11 4.22
CA MET A 43 -0.39 11.74 4.01
C MET A 43 -1.55 10.81 4.39
N ALA A 44 -1.48 9.52 4.04
CA ALA A 44 -2.51 8.56 4.38
C ALA A 44 -2.66 8.37 5.90
N LEU A 45 -1.55 8.25 6.63
CA LEU A 45 -1.54 8.21 8.11
C LEU A 45 -2.20 9.47 8.69
N LYS A 46 -1.85 10.65 8.17
CA LYS A 46 -2.46 11.91 8.59
C LYS A 46 -3.96 11.96 8.33
N LYS A 47 -4.42 11.51 7.15
CA LYS A 47 -5.85 11.46 6.81
C LYS A 47 -6.61 10.48 7.71
N ALA A 48 -6.01 9.33 8.02
CA ALA A 48 -6.58 8.31 8.90
C ALA A 48 -6.47 8.64 10.40
N ASN A 49 -5.69 9.67 10.75
CA ASN A 49 -5.39 10.06 12.13
C ASN A 49 -4.84 8.88 12.96
N CYS A 50 -3.86 8.16 12.40
CA CYS A 50 -3.17 7.06 13.07
C CYS A 50 -1.65 7.17 12.95
N GLU A 51 -0.95 6.48 13.85
CA GLU A 51 0.50 6.35 13.83
C GLU A 51 0.95 5.20 12.91
N ALA A 52 2.21 5.22 12.48
CA ALA A 52 2.74 4.19 11.59
C ALA A 52 2.68 2.77 12.21
N GLY A 53 2.80 2.66 13.54
CA GLY A 53 2.67 1.40 14.26
C GLY A 53 1.23 0.86 14.36
N GLU A 54 0.24 1.68 14.01
CA GLU A 54 -1.18 1.31 13.97
C GLU A 54 -1.63 0.95 12.54
N ALA A 55 -0.71 1.00 11.58
CA ALA A 55 -0.98 0.81 10.16
C ALA A 55 -0.23 -0.39 9.59
N LEU A 56 -0.84 -0.98 8.57
CA LEU A 56 -0.28 -2.07 7.77
C LEU A 56 -0.48 -1.73 6.29
N VAL A 57 0.58 -1.80 5.48
CA VAL A 57 0.50 -1.59 4.04
C VAL A 57 0.52 -2.92 3.30
N ILE A 58 -0.40 -3.05 2.33
CA ILE A 58 -0.39 -4.11 1.33
C ILE A 58 0.07 -3.49 0.00
N GLU A 59 1.17 -4.00 -0.56
CA GLU A 59 1.77 -3.48 -1.80
C GLU A 59 2.19 -4.60 -2.75
N ASN A 60 2.24 -4.32 -4.05
CA ASN A 60 2.70 -5.28 -5.06
C ASN A 60 3.89 -4.75 -5.88
N ALA A 61 4.29 -3.49 -5.71
CA ALA A 61 5.38 -2.88 -6.46
C ALA A 61 6.54 -2.43 -5.55
N PRO A 62 7.82 -2.61 -5.96
CA PRO A 62 8.99 -2.27 -5.15
C PRO A 62 9.01 -0.81 -4.69
N LEU A 63 8.70 0.14 -5.59
CA LEU A 63 8.65 1.57 -5.23
C LEU A 63 7.59 1.87 -4.17
N GLY A 64 6.48 1.12 -4.18
CA GLY A 64 5.44 1.26 -3.17
C GLY A 64 5.90 0.71 -1.82
N VAL A 65 6.57 -0.43 -1.82
CA VAL A 65 7.20 -1.00 -0.63
C VAL A 65 8.22 -0.04 -0.03
N GLU A 66 9.14 0.51 -0.85
CA GLU A 66 10.12 1.49 -0.40
C GLU A 66 9.46 2.72 0.25
N ALA A 67 8.40 3.24 -0.38
CA ALA A 67 7.68 4.39 0.13
C ALA A 67 6.96 4.13 1.46
N SER A 68 6.32 2.96 1.64
CA SER A 68 5.63 2.63 2.89
C SER A 68 6.62 2.34 4.02
N CYS A 69 7.71 1.62 3.72
CA CYS A 69 8.81 1.40 4.66
C CYS A 69 9.48 2.72 5.05
N GLY A 70 9.69 3.64 4.11
CA GLY A 70 10.19 4.99 4.37
C GLY A 70 9.26 5.84 5.23
N ALA A 71 7.96 5.52 5.28
CA ALA A 71 6.99 6.13 6.18
C ALA A 71 6.94 5.43 7.56
N GLY A 72 7.78 4.42 7.80
CA GLY A 72 7.85 3.66 9.04
C GLY A 72 6.73 2.64 9.22
N ILE A 73 6.01 2.29 8.16
CA ILE A 73 4.83 1.41 8.24
C ILE A 73 5.24 -0.03 7.91
N THR A 74 4.78 -0.98 8.73
CA THR A 74 4.91 -2.41 8.42
C THR A 74 4.26 -2.72 7.07
N THR A 75 5.01 -3.37 6.19
CA THR A 75 4.58 -3.61 4.80
C THR A 75 4.62 -5.09 4.46
N ILE A 76 3.48 -5.60 3.99
CA ILE A 76 3.34 -6.92 3.38
C ILE A 76 3.30 -6.72 1.86
N ALA A 77 4.23 -7.35 1.15
CA ALA A 77 4.19 -7.39 -0.29
C ALA A 77 3.35 -8.58 -0.77
N VAL A 78 2.53 -8.38 -1.80
CA VAL A 78 1.75 -9.42 -2.49
C VAL A 78 2.20 -9.42 -3.94
N ASN A 79 2.99 -10.42 -4.32
CA ASN A 79 3.61 -10.52 -5.63
C ASN A 79 2.60 -10.99 -6.70
N THR A 80 1.75 -10.07 -7.15
CA THR A 80 0.79 -10.30 -8.25
C THR A 80 1.40 -10.07 -9.64
N GLY A 81 2.69 -9.72 -9.71
CA GLY A 81 3.41 -9.40 -10.93
C GLY A 81 4.32 -10.52 -11.42
N ILE A 82 5.24 -10.16 -12.32
CA ILE A 82 6.25 -11.06 -12.90
C ILE A 82 7.62 -10.94 -12.20
N LEU A 83 7.70 -10.19 -11.11
CA LEU A 83 8.95 -9.92 -10.41
C LEU A 83 9.34 -11.11 -9.53
N GLU A 84 10.64 -11.29 -9.31
CA GLU A 84 11.11 -12.21 -8.29
C GLU A 84 10.77 -11.67 -6.89
N ALA A 85 10.33 -12.54 -5.97
CA ALA A 85 9.96 -12.16 -4.61
C ALA A 85 11.10 -11.47 -3.83
N GLU A 86 12.35 -11.80 -4.17
CA GLU A 86 13.56 -11.18 -3.64
C GLU A 86 13.59 -9.66 -3.87
N ILE A 87 13.05 -9.16 -4.98
CA ILE A 87 13.02 -7.73 -5.29
C ILE A 87 12.15 -6.98 -4.27
N LEU A 88 10.98 -7.55 -3.93
CA LEU A 88 10.06 -6.96 -2.94
C LEU A 88 10.63 -7.06 -1.52
N SER A 89 11.32 -8.16 -1.22
CA SER A 89 12.02 -8.32 0.07
C SER A 89 13.13 -7.28 0.24
N ARG A 90 13.95 -7.08 -0.80
CA ARG A 90 15.04 -6.07 -0.80
C ARG A 90 14.53 -4.62 -0.75
N ALA A 91 13.33 -4.37 -1.28
CA ALA A 91 12.66 -3.08 -1.15
C ALA A 91 12.20 -2.76 0.29
N GLY A 92 12.23 -3.75 1.19
CA GLY A 92 11.95 -3.57 2.62
C GLY A 92 10.69 -4.26 3.13
N ALA A 93 10.02 -5.08 2.30
CA ALA A 93 8.83 -5.81 2.74
C ALA A 93 9.17 -6.76 3.89
N GLY A 94 8.42 -6.70 4.99
CA GLY A 94 8.59 -7.61 6.13
C GLY A 94 8.13 -9.04 5.82
N MET A 95 7.24 -9.18 4.84
CA MET A 95 6.77 -10.46 4.33
C MET A 95 6.39 -10.32 2.86
N VAL A 96 6.65 -11.36 2.06
CA VAL A 96 6.25 -11.43 0.65
C VAL A 96 5.36 -12.64 0.45
N LEU A 97 4.12 -12.39 0.02
CA LEU A 97 3.13 -13.40 -0.34
C LEU A 97 3.07 -13.55 -1.86
N SER A 98 2.73 -14.74 -2.33
CA SER A 98 2.67 -15.07 -3.76
C SER A 98 1.41 -14.58 -4.46
N GLY A 99 0.39 -14.13 -3.73
CA GLY A 99 -0.86 -13.67 -4.33
C GLY A 99 -1.91 -13.25 -3.31
N THR A 100 -3.00 -12.66 -3.82
CA THR A 100 -4.10 -12.13 -2.99
C THR A 100 -4.87 -13.23 -2.27
N GLN A 101 -4.92 -14.45 -2.82
CA GLN A 101 -5.57 -15.58 -2.15
C GLN A 101 -4.82 -15.97 -0.88
N GLU A 102 -3.48 -16.06 -0.95
CA GLU A 102 -2.64 -16.35 0.20
C GLU A 102 -2.78 -15.28 1.29
N LEU A 103 -2.87 -14.01 0.91
CA LEU A 103 -3.17 -12.92 1.85
C LEU A 103 -4.53 -13.14 2.53
N ALA A 104 -5.57 -13.46 1.77
CA ALA A 104 -6.91 -13.68 2.28
C ALA A 104 -6.98 -14.88 3.25
N ASP A 105 -6.34 -15.99 2.88
CA ASP A 105 -6.31 -17.22 3.67
C ASP A 105 -5.60 -17.01 5.02
N ASN A 106 -4.57 -16.16 5.05
CA ASN A 106 -3.75 -15.91 6.24
C ASN A 106 -4.13 -14.65 7.03
N TRP A 107 -5.08 -13.83 6.54
CA TRP A 107 -5.37 -12.49 7.09
C TRP A 107 -5.53 -12.45 8.62
N LYS A 108 -6.29 -13.37 9.19
CA LYS A 108 -6.55 -13.43 10.64
C LYS A 108 -5.29 -13.70 11.47
N SER A 109 -4.34 -14.46 10.93
CA SER A 109 -3.08 -14.75 11.61
C SER A 109 -2.15 -13.53 11.56
N LEU A 110 -2.15 -12.82 10.42
CA LEU A 110 -1.27 -11.69 10.16
C LEU A 110 -1.60 -10.47 11.04
N ILE A 111 -2.87 -10.19 11.28
CA ILE A 111 -3.31 -9.02 12.08
C ILE A 111 -3.34 -9.25 13.60
N ARG A 112 -2.94 -10.44 14.06
CA ARG A 112 -2.93 -10.82 15.50
C ARG A 112 -1.53 -10.82 16.11
N GLN A 113 -0.51 -10.58 15.31
CA GLN A 113 0.89 -10.44 15.73
C GLN A 113 1.17 -8.99 16.10
#